data_AF-A0A846Q3J5-F1
#
_entry.id   AF-A0A846Q3J5-F1
#
_cell.length_a   1.000
_cell.length_b   1.000
_cell.length_c   1.000
_cell.angle_alpha   90.00
_cell.angle_beta   90.00
_cell.angle_gamma   90.00
#
_symmetry.space_group_name_H-M   'P 1'
#
loop_
_entity.id
_entity.type
_entity.pdbx_description
1 polymer ?
#
loop_
_entity_poly.entity_id
_entity_poly.type
_entity_poly.pdbx_seq_one_letter_code
_entity_poly.pdbx_strand_id
1 'polypeptide(L)' 'MPEKITAEDRERVALLQLITNSKHEFNKLSITQLTRLQELIEKKDYSHDKKAQKSKMKLLGKINVRLYELEEGRHPMG' A
#
# COMPACT_ATOMS: atom_id res chain seq x y z
N MET A 1 24.76 4.19 -10.48
CA MET A 1 24.81 3.05 -9.53
C MET A 1 23.48 2.33 -9.66
N PRO A 2 23.43 1.02 -9.97
CA PRO A 2 22.15 0.32 -10.01
C PRO A 2 21.54 0.38 -8.61
N GLU A 3 20.31 0.85 -8.51
CA GLU A 3 19.55 0.84 -7.26
C GLU A 3 19.62 -0.58 -6.69
N LYS A 4 20.33 -0.76 -5.57
CA LYS A 4 20.40 -2.06 -4.90
C LYS A 4 18.98 -2.41 -4.48
N ILE A 5 18.33 -3.29 -5.24
CA ILE A 5 17.00 -3.79 -4.90
C ILE A 5 17.10 -4.46 -3.54
N THR A 6 16.64 -3.77 -2.50
CA THR A 6 16.64 -4.28 -1.13
C THR A 6 15.54 -5.33 -0.97
N ALA A 7 15.63 -6.16 0.07
CA ALA A 7 14.56 -7.10 0.39
C ALA A 7 13.21 -6.38 0.60
N GLU A 8 13.24 -5.19 1.21
CA GLU A 8 12.07 -4.31 1.36
C GLU A 8 11.49 -3.86 0.01
N ASP A 9 12.32 -3.56 -0.98
CA ASP A 9 11.82 -3.17 -2.31
C ASP A 9 11.16 -4.36 -3.03
N ARG A 10 11.69 -5.58 -2.86
CA ARG A 10 11.06 -6.80 -3.39
C ARG A 10 9.71 -7.07 -2.73
N GLU A 11 9.63 -6.92 -1.41
CA GLU A 11 8.38 -7.07 -0.64
C GLU A 11 7.34 -6.04 -1.08
N ARG A 12 7.75 -4.78 -1.25
CA ARG A 12 6.89 -3.70 -1.77
C ARG A 12 6.34 -4.05 -3.14
N VAL A 13 7.18 -4.52 -4.06
CA VAL A 13 6.76 -4.89 -5.42
C VAL A 13 5.80 -6.08 -5.39
N ALA A 14 6.06 -7.10 -4.57
CA ALA A 14 5.16 -8.25 -4.42
C ALA A 14 3.77 -7.83 -3.93
N LEU A 15 3.70 -6.98 -2.89
CA LEU A 15 2.44 -6.44 -2.38
C LEU A 15 1.72 -5.55 -3.41
N LEU A 16 2.47 -4.73 -4.15
CA LEU A 16 1.93 -3.93 -5.26
C LEU A 16 1.37 -4.81 -6.38
N GLN A 17 2.06 -5.89 -6.74
CA GLN A 17 1.57 -6.83 -7.74
C GLN A 17 0.25 -7.46 -7.32
N LEU A 18 0.10 -7.87 -6.07
CA LEU A 18 -1.17 -8.42 -5.56
C LEU A 18 -2.34 -7.45 -5.76
N ILE A 19 -2.17 -6.16 -5.43
CA ILE A 19 -3.26 -5.18 -5.52
C ILE A 19 -3.50 -4.65 -6.94
N THR A 20 -2.50 -4.69 -7.80
CA THR A 20 -2.62 -4.23 -9.20
C THR A 20 -3.22 -5.30 -10.09
N ASN A 21 -3.09 -6.58 -9.72
CA ASN A 21 -3.62 -7.69 -10.51
C ASN A 21 -5.16 -7.70 -10.52
N SER A 22 -5.81 -7.31 -9.42
CA SER A 22 -7.26 -7.13 -9.40
C SER A 22 -7.73 -6.24 -8.26
N LYS A 23 -8.79 -5.45 -8.50
CA LYS A 23 -9.44 -4.62 -7.48
C LYS A 23 -10.00 -5.46 -6.32
N HIS A 24 -10.35 -6.72 -6.58
CA HIS A 24 -10.84 -7.65 -5.57
C HIS A 24 -9.73 -8.10 -4.61
N GLU A 25 -8.49 -8.22 -5.10
CA GLU A 25 -7.35 -8.65 -4.28
C GLU A 25 -6.95 -7.58 -3.26
N PHE A 26 -7.06 -6.29 -3.63
CA PHE A 26 -6.88 -5.19 -2.68
C PHE A 26 -7.81 -5.31 -1.46
N ASN A 27 -9.07 -5.69 -1.69
CA ASN A 27 -10.04 -5.84 -0.62
C ASN A 27 -9.80 -7.09 0.25
N LYS A 28 -9.03 -8.08 -0.24
CA LYS A 28 -8.67 -9.30 0.49
C LYS A 28 -7.44 -9.11 1.38
N LEU A 29 -6.68 -8.03 1.22
CA LEU A 29 -5.54 -7.75 2.08
C LEU A 29 -5.97 -7.56 3.53
N SER A 30 -5.23 -8.18 4.44
CA SER A 30 -5.42 -7.99 5.88
C SER A 30 -4.84 -6.66 6.35
N ILE A 31 -5.30 -6.17 7.51
CA ILE A 31 -4.78 -4.95 8.17
C ILE A 31 -3.25 -4.96 8.20
N THR A 32 -2.63 -6.05 8.66
CA THR A 32 -1.17 -6.19 8.71
C THR A 32 -0.49 -6.01 7.35
N GLN A 33 -1.07 -6.56 6.28
CA GLN A 33 -0.49 -6.43 4.93
C GLN A 33 -0.67 -5.01 4.38
N LEU A 34 -1.81 -4.38 4.67
CA LEU A 34 -2.10 -3.00 4.29
C LEU A 34 -1.17 -2.01 4.99
N THR A 35 -1.00 -2.13 6.31
CA THR A 35 -0.05 -1.34 7.10
C THR A 35 1.39 -1.54 6.60
N ARG A 36 1.78 -2.79 6.31
CA ARG A 36 3.12 -3.07 5.78
C ARG A 36 3.35 -2.42 4.42
N LEU A 37 2.37 -2.52 3.52
CA LEU A 37 2.44 -1.88 2.20
C LEU A 37 2.53 -0.35 2.33
N GLN A 38 1.77 0.24 3.24
CA GLN A 38 1.83 1.67 3.54
C GLN A 38 3.24 2.09 3.96
N GLU A 39 3.83 1.45 4.98
CA GLU A 39 5.18 1.77 5.46
C GLU A 39 6.23 1.70 4.35
N LEU A 40 6.18 0.64 3.52
CA LEU A 40 7.12 0.43 2.41
C LEU A 40 6.98 1.50 1.32
N ILE A 41 5.76 1.95 1.04
CA ILE A 41 5.51 3.02 0.07
C ILE A 41 5.92 4.37 0.64
N GLU A 42 5.68 4.63 1.93
CA GLU A 42 6.06 5.87 2.60
C GLU A 42 7.59 6.06 2.59
N LYS A 43 8.34 5.01 2.93
CA LYS A 43 9.81 5.00 2.91
C LYS A 43 10.42 5.18 1.51
N LYS A 44 9.71 4.78 0.45
CA LYS A 44 10.22 4.90 -0.92
C LYS A 44 10.16 6.36 -1.38
N ASP A 45 11.33 6.91 -1.73
CA ASP A 45 11.41 8.22 -2.35
C ASP A 45 10.99 8.14 -3.83
N TYR A 46 9.88 8.79 -4.16
CA TYR A 46 9.41 9.00 -5.53
C TYR A 46 9.46 10.49 -5.89
N SER A 47 10.25 11.30 -5.18
CA SER A 47 10.30 12.75 -5.41
C SER A 47 10.76 13.09 -6.83
N HIS A 48 11.51 12.18 -7.44
CA HIS A 48 12.02 12.29 -8.81
C HIS A 48 10.94 12.05 -9.88
N ASP A 49 9.78 11.48 -9.53
CA ASP A 49 8.72 11.16 -10.49
C ASP A 49 7.35 11.65 -10.00
N LYS A 50 6.87 12.75 -10.59
CA LYS A 50 5.58 13.36 -10.25
C LYS A 50 4.40 12.39 -10.44
N LYS A 51 4.48 11.50 -11.43
CA LYS A 51 3.41 10.53 -11.72
C LYS A 51 3.38 9.44 -10.66
N ALA A 52 4.55 8.93 -10.27
CA ALA A 52 4.70 7.97 -9.19
C ALA A 52 4.29 8.57 -7.85
N GLN A 53 4.68 9.81 -7.54
CA GLN A 53 4.28 10.49 -6.31
C GLN A 53 2.75 10.66 -6.22
N LYS A 54 2.10 11.05 -7.32
CA LYS A 54 0.62 11.13 -7.39
C LYS A 54 -0.03 9.76 -7.20
N SER A 55 0.55 8.72 -7.80
CA SER A 55 0.07 7.34 -7.65
C SER A 55 0.23 6.83 -6.21
N LYS A 56 1.38 7.12 -5.58
CA LYS A 56 1.67 6.83 -4.17
C LYS A 56 0.62 7.43 -3.26
N MET A 57 0.35 8.73 -3.38
CA MET A 57 -0.66 9.38 -2.53
C MET A 57 -2.06 8.81 -2.71
N LYS A 58 -2.46 8.49 -3.94
CA LYS A 58 -3.74 7.81 -4.20
C LYS A 58 -3.81 6.43 -3.54
N LEU A 59 -2.72 5.67 -3.59
CA LEU A 59 -2.66 4.34 -3.01
C LEU A 59 -2.69 4.40 -1.48
N LEU A 60 -1.91 5.30 -0.87
CA LEU A 60 -1.95 5.55 0.58
C LEU A 60 -3.36 5.93 1.05
N GLY A 61 -4.05 6.81 0.31
CA GLY A 61 -5.44 7.17 0.61
C GLY A 61 -6.39 5.96 0.58
N LYS A 62 -6.27 5.09 -0.42
CA LYS A 62 -7.07 3.85 -0.50
C LYS A 62 -6.76 2.89 0.65
N ILE A 63 -5.49 2.75 1.01
CA ILE A 63 -5.05 1.89 2.12
C ILE A 63 -5.63 2.41 3.44
N ASN A 64 -5.53 3.71 3.71
CA ASN A 64 -6.09 4.33 4.92
C ASN A 64 -7.61 4.14 5.01
N VAL A 65 -8.35 4.39 3.92
CA VAL A 65 -9.80 4.15 3.89
C VAL A 65 -10.10 2.67 4.18
N ARG A 66 -9.37 1.75 3.56
CA ARG A 66 -9.60 0.31 3.78
C ARG A 66 -9.27 -0.13 5.20
N LEU A 67 -8.19 0.40 5.78
CA LEU A 67 -7.83 0.17 7.18
C LEU A 67 -8.95 0.68 8.10
N TYR A 68 -9.43 1.90 7.87
CA TYR A 68 -10.56 2.47 8.60
C TYR A 68 -11.82 1.62 8.48
N GLU A 69 -12.20 1.17 7.28
CA GLU A 69 -13.36 0.29 7.08
C GLU A 69 -13.22 -1.05 7.81
N LEU A 70 -11.99 -1.60 7.89
CA LEU A 70 -11.73 -2.88 8.57
C LEU A 70 -11.69 -2.72 10.10
N GLU A 71 -11.26 -1.56 10.61
CA GLU A 71 -11.28 -1.23 12.03
C GLU A 71 -12.68 -0.80 12.49
N GLU A 72 -13.36 0.08 11.75
CA GLU A 72 -14.73 0.52 12.02
C GLU A 72 -15.74 -0.61 11.80
N GLY A 73 -15.56 -1.46 10.78
CA GLY A 73 -16.38 -2.66 10.58
C GLY A 73 -16.28 -3.70 11.72
N ARG A 74 -15.32 -3.54 12.64
CA ARG A 74 -15.22 -4.29 13.91
C ARG A 74 -15.81 -3.55 15.10
N HIS A 75 -16.11 -2.26 14.97
CA HIS A 75 -16.77 -1.47 16.00
C HIS A 75 -18.24 -1.28 15.59
N PRO A 76 -19.19 -2.10 16.09
CA PRO A 76 -20.58 -1.74 15.97
C PRO A 76 -20.76 -0.42 16.74
N MET A 77 -20.99 0.67 16.02
CA MET A 77 -21.50 1.89 16.62
C MET A 77 -22.84 1.53 17.29
N GLY A 78 -22.79 1.42 18.62
CA GLY A 78 -23.96 1.30 19.49
C GLY A 78 -24.71 2.61 19.59
#